data_AF-A0A7K0A7V5-F1
#
_entry.id   AF-A0A7K0A7V5-F1
#
_cell.length_a   1.000
_cell.length_b   1.000
_cell.length_c   1.000
_cell.angle_alpha   90.00
_cell.angle_beta   90.00
_cell.angle_gamma   90.00
#
_symmetry.space_group_name_H-M   'P 1'
#
loop_
_entity.id
_entity.type
_entity.pdbx_description
1 polymer ?
#
loop_
_entity_poly.entity_id
_entity_poly.type
_entity_poly.pdbx_seq_one_letter_code
_entity_poly.pdbx_strand_id
1 'polypeptide(L)'
;MTIPVQITLPRYRDKPLVFTGERLAHASSRFDGQDRWTEISIFKTSFEEQRYALHIVGKSSVADEVDLVTTILLHDAAEILETLAREDRDGIEYLTRVARDALAEAAEADDEVRDAFEEWTSVA
;
A
#
# COMPACT_ATOMS: atom_id res chain seq x y z
N MET A 1 -10.99 -7.80 -18.43
CA MET A 1 -10.94 -9.09 -17.70
C MET A 1 -9.49 -9.31 -17.31
N THR A 2 -9.12 -8.95 -16.09
CA THR A 2 -7.77 -9.17 -15.56
C THR A 2 -7.65 -10.64 -15.16
N ILE A 3 -6.59 -11.31 -15.62
CA ILE A 3 -6.34 -12.70 -15.23
C ILE A 3 -5.60 -12.65 -13.89
N PRO A 4 -6.09 -13.31 -12.83
CA PRO A 4 -5.41 -13.30 -11.55
C PRO A 4 -4.06 -14.02 -11.69
N VAL A 5 -3.03 -13.44 -11.12
CA VAL A 5 -1.65 -13.95 -11.18
C VAL A 5 -1.17 -14.35 -9.79
N GLN A 6 -0.26 -15.31 -9.73
CA GLN A 6 0.43 -15.62 -8.49
C GLN A 6 1.41 -14.48 -8.17
N ILE A 7 1.21 -13.85 -7.01
CA ILE A 7 2.02 -12.76 -6.48
C ILE A 7 2.85 -13.31 -5.34
N THR A 8 4.12 -12.89 -5.27
CA THR A 8 5.03 -13.23 -4.17
C THR A 8 5.60 -11.93 -3.61
N LEU A 9 5.27 -11.62 -2.37
CA LEU A 9 5.72 -10.41 -1.69
C LEU A 9 6.73 -10.77 -0.58
N PRO A 10 7.89 -10.09 -0.52
CA PRO A 10 8.83 -10.31 0.58
C PRO A 10 8.23 -9.88 1.93
N ARG A 11 8.66 -10.54 3.01
CA ARG A 11 8.35 -10.15 4.39
C ARG A 11 9.64 -10.07 5.19
N TYR A 12 9.79 -9.03 6.01
CA TYR A 12 10.99 -8.87 6.81
C TYR A 12 11.13 -10.02 7.82
N ARG A 13 12.22 -10.78 7.71
CA ARG A 13 12.57 -11.94 8.57
C ARG A 13 11.51 -13.06 8.61
N ASP A 14 10.63 -13.13 7.62
CA ASP A 14 9.60 -14.17 7.51
C ASP A 14 9.57 -14.75 6.08
N LYS A 15 8.83 -15.84 5.88
CA LYS A 15 8.61 -16.41 4.55
C LYS A 15 7.86 -15.39 3.67
N PRO A 16 8.19 -15.33 2.37
CA PRO A 16 7.42 -14.52 1.43
C PRO A 16 5.94 -14.88 1.48
N LEU A 17 5.09 -13.86 1.40
CA LEU A 17 3.66 -14.04 1.25
C LEU A 17 3.37 -14.41 -0.20
N VAL A 18 2.70 -15.54 -0.42
CA VAL A 18 2.31 -16.02 -1.75
C VAL A 18 0.79 -16.09 -1.81
N PHE A 19 0.20 -15.46 -2.82
CA PHE A 19 -1.25 -15.47 -3.05
C PHE A 19 -1.57 -15.27 -4.53
N THR A 20 -2.80 -15.58 -4.90
CA THR A 20 -3.33 -15.26 -6.23
C THR A 20 -4.14 -13.98 -6.12
N GLY A 21 -4.01 -13.07 -7.09
CA GLY A 21 -4.72 -11.80 -7.04
C GLY A 21 -4.35 -10.85 -8.17
N GLU A 22 -4.67 -9.58 -7.98
CA GLU A 22 -4.30 -8.51 -8.89
C GLU A 22 -3.74 -7.30 -8.14
N ARG A 23 -2.85 -6.57 -8.81
CA ARG A 23 -2.33 -5.30 -8.28
C ARG A 23 -3.31 -4.20 -8.66
N LEU A 24 -3.86 -3.52 -7.66
CA LEU A 24 -4.75 -2.38 -7.84
C LEU A 24 -3.97 -1.09 -8.09
N ALA A 25 -2.83 -0.90 -7.42
CA ALA A 25 -2.04 0.31 -7.53
C ALA A 25 -0.55 0.10 -7.26
N HIS A 26 0.26 1.04 -7.76
CA HIS A 26 1.65 1.21 -7.36
C HIS A 26 2.07 2.68 -7.43
N ALA A 27 2.46 3.26 -6.30
CA ALA A 27 3.02 4.60 -6.24
C ALA A 27 4.44 4.60 -5.66
N SER A 28 5.24 5.57 -6.11
CA SER A 28 6.59 5.79 -5.63
C SER A 28 6.80 7.26 -5.28
N SER A 29 7.45 7.51 -4.14
CA SER A 29 7.86 8.86 -3.77
C SER A 29 9.18 9.28 -4.44
N ARG A 30 9.77 8.43 -5.30
CA ARG A 30 11.09 8.66 -5.91
C ARG A 30 11.11 9.89 -6.80
N PHE A 31 12.17 10.68 -6.68
CA PHE A 31 12.54 11.75 -7.63
C PHE A 31 14.06 11.80 -7.84
N ASP A 32 14.51 12.57 -8.83
CA ASP A 32 15.93 12.66 -9.18
C ASP A 32 16.77 13.25 -8.05
N GLY A 33 17.91 12.63 -7.77
CA GLY A 33 18.82 13.03 -6.68
C GLY A 33 18.35 12.60 -5.28
N GLN A 34 17.31 11.80 -5.16
CA GLN A 34 16.84 11.26 -3.89
C GLN A 34 17.48 9.90 -3.58
N ASP A 35 18.20 9.81 -2.47
CA ASP A 35 18.86 8.56 -2.07
C ASP A 35 17.92 7.56 -1.39
N ARG A 36 16.84 8.05 -0.75
CA ARG A 36 15.85 7.25 0.00
C ARG A 36 14.43 7.62 -0.39
N TRP A 37 13.60 6.63 -0.72
CA TRP A 37 12.21 6.85 -1.13
C TRP A 37 11.31 5.73 -0.64
N THR A 38 9.99 5.89 -0.78
CA THR A 38 9.01 4.88 -0.42
C THR A 38 8.27 4.41 -1.66
N GLU A 39 8.03 3.11 -1.77
CA GLU A 39 7.15 2.49 -2.75
C GLU A 39 5.97 1.85 -2.01
N ILE A 40 4.76 2.04 -2.52
CA ILE A 40 3.52 1.46 -1.99
C ILE A 40 2.84 0.72 -3.12
N SER A 41 2.48 -0.54 -2.88
CA SER A 41 1.65 -1.32 -3.79
C SER A 41 0.46 -1.89 -3.03
N ILE A 42 -0.72 -1.77 -3.64
CA ILE A 42 -1.98 -2.29 -3.11
C ILE A 42 -2.43 -3.44 -4.01
N PHE A 43 -2.81 -4.56 -3.42
CA PHE A 43 -3.27 -5.74 -4.13
C PHE A 43 -4.63 -6.16 -3.61
N LYS A 44 -5.48 -6.64 -4.52
CA LYS A 44 -6.66 -7.43 -4.18
C LYS A 44 -6.28 -8.89 -4.21
N THR A 45 -6.53 -9.60 -3.12
CA THR A 45 -6.21 -11.01 -3.00
C THR A 45 -7.41 -11.87 -3.40
N SER A 46 -7.19 -13.16 -3.64
CA SER A 46 -8.25 -14.15 -3.78
C SER A 46 -8.65 -14.80 -2.45
N PHE A 47 -8.15 -14.30 -1.31
CA PHE A 47 -8.54 -14.82 0.01
C PHE A 47 -9.90 -14.25 0.40
N GLU A 48 -10.76 -15.08 1.02
CA GLU A 48 -12.10 -14.66 1.42
C GLU A 48 -12.06 -13.67 2.60
N GLU A 49 -11.17 -13.90 3.57
CA GLU A 49 -11.11 -13.09 4.81
C GLU A 49 -10.11 -11.92 4.74
N GLN A 50 -9.07 -12.03 3.91
CA GLN A 50 -8.01 -11.02 3.80
C GLN A 50 -7.98 -10.46 2.39
N ARG A 51 -8.98 -9.67 2.06
CA ARG A 51 -9.29 -9.26 0.69
C ARG A 51 -8.23 -8.37 0.06
N TYR A 52 -7.37 -7.75 0.89
CA TYR A 52 -6.32 -6.87 0.42
C TYR A 52 -4.95 -7.25 0.98
N ALA A 53 -3.90 -6.95 0.20
CA ALA A 53 -2.53 -6.96 0.68
C ALA A 53 -1.90 -5.60 0.41
N LEU A 54 -1.27 -5.03 1.43
CA LEU A 54 -0.51 -3.79 1.35
C LEU A 54 0.97 -4.10 1.43
N HIS A 55 1.73 -3.60 0.45
CA HIS A 55 3.19 -3.75 0.38
C HIS A 55 3.85 -2.38 0.38
N ILE A 56 4.61 -2.08 1.43
CA ILE A 56 5.33 -0.82 1.59
C ILE A 56 6.82 -1.15 1.63
N VAL A 57 7.59 -0.49 0.77
CA VAL A 57 9.05 -0.63 0.72
C VAL A 57 9.70 0.73 0.91
N GLY A 58 10.39 0.92 2.03
CA GLY A 58 11.35 2.00 2.18
C GLY A 58 12.63 1.61 1.45
N LYS A 59 12.89 2.26 0.32
CA LYS A 59 14.02 2.02 -0.56
C LYS A 59 15.19 2.92 -0.20
N SER A 60 16.41 2.40 -0.34
CA SER A 60 17.63 3.20 -0.22
C SER A 60 18.67 2.86 -1.29
N SER A 61 19.40 3.86 -1.72
CA SER A 61 20.60 3.74 -2.57
C SER A 61 21.89 4.11 -1.83
N VAL A 62 21.78 4.48 -0.55
CA VAL A 62 22.94 4.71 0.31
C VAL A 62 23.67 3.39 0.56
N ALA A 63 25.00 3.40 0.46
CA ALA A 63 25.81 2.23 0.73
C ALA A 63 25.51 1.65 2.12
N ASP A 64 25.47 0.32 2.22
CA ASP A 64 25.19 -0.45 3.43
C ASP A 64 23.78 -0.31 4.03
N GLU A 65 22.90 0.49 3.42
CA GLU A 65 21.48 0.48 3.76
C GLU A 65 20.73 -0.63 3.02
N VAL A 66 19.68 -1.14 3.67
CA VAL A 66 18.81 -2.19 3.12
C VAL A 66 17.40 -1.65 2.99
N ASP A 67 16.66 -2.22 2.04
CA ASP A 67 15.25 -1.92 1.89
C ASP A 67 14.47 -2.36 3.15
N LEU A 68 13.60 -1.48 3.64
CA LEU A 68 12.68 -1.76 4.73
C LEU A 68 11.35 -2.22 4.15
N VAL A 69 11.07 -3.51 4.28
CA VAL A 69 9.89 -4.14 3.69
C VAL A 69 8.82 -4.41 4.74
N THR A 70 7.63 -3.89 4.49
CA THR A 70 6.42 -4.18 5.26
C THR A 70 5.36 -4.75 4.33
N THR A 71 4.84 -5.93 4.67
CA THR A 71 3.73 -6.57 3.95
C THR A 71 2.67 -6.99 4.95
N ILE A 72 1.44 -6.53 4.72
CA ILE A 72 0.31 -6.72 5.62
C ILE A 72 -0.88 -7.24 4.81
N LEU A 73 -1.59 -8.23 5.37
CA LEU A 73 -2.87 -8.70 4.87
C LEU A 73 -3.97 -7.96 5.63
N LEU A 74 -4.95 -7.45 4.91
CA LEU A 74 -6.00 -6.57 5.40
C LEU A 74 -7.35 -7.15 5.03
N HIS A 75 -8.33 -6.98 5.91
CA HIS A 75 -9.65 -7.62 5.79
C HIS A 75 -10.55 -6.86 4.82
N ASP A 76 -10.48 -5.53 4.87
CA ASP A 76 -11.27 -4.63 4.04
C ASP A 76 -10.48 -3.40 3.56
N ALA A 77 -11.16 -2.53 2.80
CA ALA A 77 -10.56 -1.35 2.24
C ALA A 77 -10.25 -0.26 3.29
N ALA A 78 -11.04 -0.18 4.37
CA ALA A 78 -10.84 0.84 5.42
C ALA A 78 -9.51 0.62 6.14
N GLU A 79 -9.16 -0.64 6.42
CA GLU A 79 -7.87 -1.00 7.03
C GLU A 79 -6.65 -0.55 6.18
N ILE A 80 -6.81 -0.41 4.85
CA ILE A 80 -5.73 0.14 3.98
C ILE A 80 -5.45 1.59 4.37
N LEU A 81 -6.49 2.38 4.54
CA LEU A 81 -6.38 3.80 4.89
C LEU A 81 -5.84 3.98 6.29
N GLU A 82 -6.37 3.25 7.26
CA GLU A 82 -5.88 3.27 8.65
C GLU A 82 -4.40 2.90 8.73
N THR A 83 -3.96 1.91 7.93
CA THR A 83 -2.55 1.49 7.89
C THR A 83 -1.64 2.54 7.22
N LEU A 84 -2.15 3.27 6.23
CA LEU A 84 -1.40 4.29 5.49
C LEU A 84 -1.44 5.67 6.15
N ALA A 85 -2.43 5.92 7.01
CA ALA A 85 -2.57 7.14 7.77
C ALA A 85 -1.38 7.34 8.71
N ARG A 86 -1.02 8.61 8.91
CA ARG A 86 0.01 9.05 9.84
C ARG A 86 -0.60 10.08 10.76
N GLU A 87 -0.22 10.05 12.02
CA GLU A 87 -0.59 11.06 12.99
C GLU A 87 0.57 12.05 13.14
N ASP A 88 0.28 13.35 13.16
CA ASP A 88 1.26 14.38 13.52
C ASP A 88 1.35 14.58 15.04
N ARG A 89 2.03 15.63 15.50
CA ARG A 89 2.21 15.88 16.95
C ARG A 89 0.94 16.38 17.64
N ASP A 90 0.00 16.89 16.87
CA ASP A 90 -1.25 17.48 17.35
C ASP A 90 -2.41 16.46 17.29
N GLY A 91 -2.11 15.21 16.91
CA GLY A 91 -3.11 14.15 16.77
C GLY A 91 -3.88 14.21 15.45
N ILE A 92 -3.42 15.00 14.48
CA ILE A 92 -4.10 15.15 13.20
C ILE A 92 -3.63 14.03 12.27
N GLU A 93 -4.58 13.24 11.79
CA GLU A 93 -4.32 12.19 10.81
C GLU A 93 -4.16 12.77 9.40
N TYR A 94 -3.15 12.27 8.68
CA TYR A 94 -2.89 12.64 7.30
C TYR A 94 -2.33 11.48 6.49
N LEU A 95 -2.63 11.51 5.18
CA LEU A 95 -2.01 10.62 4.20
C LEU A 95 -0.83 11.32 3.53
N THR A 96 0.31 10.63 3.46
CA THR A 96 1.46 11.08 2.67
C THR A 96 1.10 11.17 1.18
N ARG A 97 1.83 11.97 0.40
CA ARG A 97 1.59 12.10 -1.06
C ARG A 97 1.57 10.73 -1.75
N VAL A 98 2.58 9.89 -1.51
CA VAL A 98 2.68 8.55 -2.12
C VAL A 98 1.53 7.63 -1.71
N ALA A 99 1.01 7.76 -0.48
CA ALA A 99 -0.16 7.00 -0.04
C ALA A 99 -1.44 7.48 -0.74
N ARG A 100 -1.64 8.80 -0.87
CA ARG A 100 -2.77 9.38 -1.63
C ARG A 100 -2.72 8.95 -3.10
N ASP A 101 -1.54 9.01 -3.72
CA ASP A 101 -1.36 8.60 -5.11
C ASP A 101 -1.72 7.11 -5.30
N ALA A 102 -1.28 6.23 -4.40
CA ALA A 102 -1.63 4.80 -4.44
C ALA A 102 -3.12 4.53 -4.21
N LEU A 103 -3.75 5.21 -3.25
CA LEU A 103 -5.18 5.07 -2.97
C LEU A 103 -6.05 5.59 -4.12
N ALA A 104 -5.65 6.71 -4.74
CA ALA A 104 -6.35 7.25 -5.89
C ALA A 104 -6.32 6.28 -7.09
N GLU A 105 -5.15 5.71 -7.42
CA GLU A 105 -5.05 4.70 -8.48
C GLU A 105 -5.86 3.44 -8.12
N ALA A 106 -5.80 2.97 -6.86
CA ALA A 106 -6.56 1.79 -6.44
C ALA A 106 -8.08 2.02 -6.51
N ALA A 107 -8.55 3.22 -6.19
CA ALA A 107 -9.96 3.62 -6.28
C ALA A 107 -10.50 3.67 -7.71
N GLU A 108 -9.63 3.83 -8.72
CA GLU A 108 -10.04 3.70 -10.13
C GLU A 108 -10.35 2.24 -10.49
N ALA A 109 -9.70 1.27 -9.84
CA ALA A 109 -9.82 -0.15 -10.11
C ALA A 109 -10.81 -0.90 -9.19
N ASP A 110 -11.03 -0.39 -7.97
CA ASP A 110 -11.81 -1.08 -6.94
C ASP A 110 -12.80 -0.12 -6.24
N ASP A 111 -14.09 -0.47 -6.32
CA ASP A 111 -15.18 0.36 -5.78
C ASP A 111 -15.15 0.44 -4.24
N GLU A 112 -14.72 -0.61 -3.52
CA GLU A 112 -14.65 -0.56 -2.05
C GLU A 112 -13.52 0.34 -1.58
N VAL A 113 -12.40 0.34 -2.30
CA VAL A 113 -11.30 1.29 -2.05
C VAL A 113 -11.75 2.72 -2.36
N ARG A 114 -12.54 2.92 -3.43
CA ARG A 114 -13.10 4.24 -3.76
C ARG A 114 -14.01 4.75 -2.65
N ASP A 115 -14.99 3.93 -2.24
CA ASP A 115 -15.97 4.30 -1.22
C ASP A 115 -15.27 4.65 0.11
N ALA A 116 -14.31 3.83 0.54
CA ALA A 116 -13.53 4.09 1.76
C ALA A 116 -12.69 5.37 1.64
N PHE A 117 -12.10 5.64 0.47
CA PHE A 117 -11.29 6.85 0.24
C PHE A 117 -12.12 8.12 0.20
N GLU A 118 -13.29 8.09 -0.43
CA GLU A 118 -14.23 9.20 -0.42
C GLU A 118 -14.73 9.50 1.00
N GLU A 119 -15.12 8.47 1.76
CA GLU A 119 -15.55 8.60 3.15
C GLU A 119 -14.46 9.26 4.01
N TRP A 120 -13.22 8.79 3.93
CA TRP A 120 -12.10 9.35 4.69
C TRP A 120 -11.86 10.84 4.36
N THR A 121 -11.91 11.21 3.08
CA THR A 121 -11.73 12.61 2.65
C THR A 121 -12.89 13.53 2.99
N SER A 122 -14.07 12.99 3.30
CA SER A 122 -15.24 13.76 3.70
C SER A 122 -15.21 14.18 5.18
N VAL A 123 -14.41 13.47 6.00
CA VAL A 123 -14.31 13.66 7.45
C VAL A 123 -13.04 14.43 7.85
N ALA A 124 -11.98 14.39 7.02
CA ALA A 124 -10.70 15.06 7.23
C ALA A 124 -10.66 16.52 6.72
#